data_AF-A0A520BU28-F1
#
_entry.id   AF-A0A520BU28-F1
#
_cell.length_a   1.000
_cell.length_b   1.000
_cell.length_c   1.000
_cell.angle_alpha   90.00
_cell.angle_beta   90.00
_cell.angle_gamma   90.00
#
_symmetry.space_group_name_H-M   'P 1'
#
loop_
_entity.id
_entity.type
_entity.pdbx_description
1 polymer ?
#
loop_
_entity_poly.entity_id
_entity_poly.type
_entity_poly.pdbx_seq_one_letter_code
_entity_poly.pdbx_strand_id
1 'polypeptide(L)'
;KGISVYDQKTSKTFNWKDIKGTEKLPDFSSVYTIIQDKDSCVWLGTSGFGLVRLKIQRDNQSLSIKSFKQYYSSPTEKKGPANDIIYALAKGKDNRLWIACRYGGLSVLDLKTGFFKTYKAFGYEGSLSHSDVLSLFYDSKDRLWIGTSYGLNYLSYSESVKNKPNFVKITMDKGLPNNTIHAIQEDGAGNIWVSTNKGLAKLNPSNNSIANYQESDGLQSNEFSDGAVLKAPNNYLLFGGIYGFNYFMPKYITENTKQPNLLISDLQMGGREFENNQYIIIKSKQEKVENFDLERKSNFFQFSFNALNYFNASKNEFAYKLQGLDQNWRYTGTDGKIAYYNIPPGNYELLVRWSNGEGVWTNDIVALKLHVIQYFWLTYPAYAVYLLLLIIGGYAFHLYRKNKLEMKFKLEREYLFRQKDEDVHRQRINFFTNIAHEIQTPLTLILGSVEHFMQKRNMLDTPIDKNYFLSLVHQHTARLTYLVQQLLEFRRAEA
;
A
#
# COMPACT_ATOMS: atom_id res chain seq x y z
N LYS A 1 36.48 46.42 5.24
CA LYS A 1 35.07 46.65 5.62
C LYS A 1 34.44 47.51 4.54
N GLY A 2 33.21 47.19 4.12
CA GLY A 2 32.55 47.90 3.03
C GLY A 2 33.03 47.41 1.67
N ILE A 3 33.19 48.34 0.74
CA ILE A 3 33.62 48.06 -0.63
C ILE A 3 35.12 48.25 -0.83
N SER A 4 35.65 47.59 -1.85
CA SER A 4 36.98 47.84 -2.39
C SER A 4 36.88 48.05 -3.91
N VAL A 5 37.67 48.98 -4.43
CA VAL A 5 37.73 49.31 -5.85
C VAL A 5 39.10 48.93 -6.37
N TYR A 6 39.15 47.99 -7.32
CA TYR A 6 40.39 47.63 -8.01
C TYR A 6 40.54 48.51 -9.26
N ASP A 7 41.58 49.35 -9.29
CA ASP A 7 41.91 50.15 -10.45
C ASP A 7 42.80 49.35 -11.41
N GLN A 8 42.20 48.87 -12.49
CA GLN A 8 42.90 48.08 -13.52
C GLN A 8 44.06 48.84 -14.18
N LYS A 9 44.04 50.18 -14.22
CA LYS A 9 45.11 50.97 -14.86
C LYS A 9 46.37 51.05 -14.01
N THR A 10 46.22 51.11 -12.69
CA THR A 10 47.34 51.27 -11.75
C THR A 10 47.64 49.97 -10.99
N SER A 11 46.81 48.94 -11.18
CA SER A 11 46.82 47.68 -10.42
C SER A 11 46.75 47.90 -8.91
N LYS A 12 46.15 49.00 -8.46
CA LYS A 12 45.97 49.34 -7.04
C LYS A 12 44.55 49.06 -6.58
N THR A 13 44.43 48.56 -5.36
CA THR A 13 43.15 48.40 -4.68
C THR A 13 42.95 49.57 -3.72
N PHE A 14 41.83 50.28 -3.85
CA PHE A 14 41.38 51.29 -2.90
C PHE A 14 40.29 50.68 -2.02
N ASN A 15 40.53 50.54 -0.73
CA ASN A 15 39.49 50.15 0.22
C ASN A 15 38.62 51.36 0.58
N TRP A 16 37.45 51.12 1.16
CA TRP A 16 36.52 52.18 1.60
C TRP A 16 37.21 53.34 2.34
N LYS A 17 38.11 53.03 3.27
CA LYS A 17 38.86 54.03 4.06
C LYS A 17 39.86 54.86 3.24
N ASP A 18 40.31 54.34 2.10
CA ASP A 18 41.29 55.00 1.23
C ASP A 18 40.62 56.01 0.28
N ILE A 19 39.29 56.01 0.20
CA ILE A 19 38.51 56.89 -0.68
C ILE A 19 38.24 58.21 0.04
N LYS A 20 38.60 59.34 -0.59
CA LYS A 20 38.39 60.67 0.00
C LYS A 20 36.91 60.94 0.26
N GLY A 21 36.62 61.48 1.45
CA GLY A 21 35.26 61.87 1.87
C GLY A 21 34.51 60.81 2.66
N THR A 22 35.06 59.60 2.82
CA THR A 22 34.43 58.53 3.62
C THR A 22 34.51 58.78 5.12
N GLU A 23 35.46 59.56 5.60
CA GLU A 23 35.62 59.93 7.02
C GLU A 23 34.38 60.61 7.62
N LYS A 24 33.55 61.26 6.79
CA LYS A 24 32.34 61.97 7.22
C LYS A 24 31.06 61.14 7.03
N LEU A 25 31.18 59.91 6.52
CA LEU A 25 30.06 59.05 6.17
C LEU A 25 29.90 57.93 7.19
N PRO A 26 28.68 57.39 7.35
CA PRO A 26 28.47 56.25 8.22
C PRO A 26 29.24 55.03 7.71
N ASP A 27 29.84 54.29 8.64
CA ASP A 27 30.49 53.03 8.33
C ASP A 27 29.45 51.98 7.95
N PHE A 28 29.78 51.16 6.96
CA PHE A 28 29.07 49.93 6.65
C PHE A 28 30.07 48.81 6.38
N SER A 29 29.67 47.57 6.67
CA SER A 29 30.52 46.40 6.52
C SER A 29 30.04 45.49 5.39
N SER A 30 29.64 44.26 5.68
CA SER A 30 29.39 43.18 4.72
C SER A 30 28.44 43.61 3.61
N VAL A 31 28.96 43.70 2.38
CA VAL A 31 28.19 43.99 1.16
C VAL A 31 27.94 42.66 0.46
N TYR A 32 26.67 42.29 0.27
CA TYR A 32 26.28 41.05 -0.40
C TYR A 32 26.10 41.21 -1.91
N THR A 33 25.65 42.38 -2.35
CA THR A 33 25.30 42.62 -3.75
C THR A 33 25.62 44.03 -4.17
N ILE A 34 26.08 44.18 -5.41
CA ILE A 34 26.43 45.44 -6.04
C ILE A 34 25.79 45.47 -7.42
N ILE A 35 24.99 46.50 -7.71
CA ILE A 35 24.51 46.76 -9.07
C ILE A 35 24.84 48.18 -9.50
N GLN A 36 25.15 48.36 -10.78
CA GLN A 36 25.45 49.67 -11.34
C GLN A 36 24.22 50.26 -12.03
N ASP A 37 23.98 51.54 -11.76
CA ASP A 37 22.94 52.35 -12.39
C ASP A 37 23.49 53.09 -13.64
N LYS A 38 22.60 53.59 -14.50
CA LYS A 38 22.99 54.28 -15.75
C LYS A 38 23.80 55.55 -15.49
N ASP A 39 23.59 56.20 -14.35
CA ASP A 39 24.28 57.44 -13.96
C ASP A 39 25.67 57.21 -13.33
N SER A 40 26.21 55.99 -13.45
CA SER A 40 27.43 55.53 -12.75
C SER A 40 27.31 55.54 -11.22
N CYS A 41 26.10 55.66 -10.67
CA CYS A 41 25.83 55.35 -9.27
C CYS A 41 25.83 53.82 -9.09
N VAL A 42 26.25 53.36 -7.93
CA VAL A 42 26.14 51.96 -7.54
C VAL A 42 25.18 51.83 -6.36
N TRP A 43 24.38 50.76 -6.40
CA TRP A 43 23.54 50.34 -5.29
C TRP A 43 24.18 49.15 -4.61
N LEU A 44 24.24 49.20 -3.29
CA LEU A 44 24.80 48.16 -2.44
C LEU A 44 23.71 47.61 -1.53
N GLY A 45 23.55 46.29 -1.54
CA GLY A 45 22.83 45.56 -0.52
C GLY A 45 23.80 45.13 0.58
N THR A 46 23.49 45.47 1.82
CA THR A 46 24.40 45.23 2.96
C THR A 46 23.77 44.29 3.99
N SER A 47 24.60 43.78 4.90
CA SER A 47 24.16 43.03 6.07
C SER A 47 24.02 43.95 7.28
N GLY A 48 22.82 44.47 7.53
CA GLY A 48 22.50 45.25 8.72
C GLY A 48 22.69 46.76 8.57
N PHE A 49 23.10 47.24 7.40
CA PHE A 49 23.22 48.68 7.09
C PHE A 49 22.23 49.13 6.01
N GLY A 50 21.26 48.29 5.67
CA GLY A 50 20.22 48.60 4.70
C GLY A 50 20.75 48.76 3.27
N LEU A 51 20.05 49.59 2.50
CA LEU A 51 20.36 49.86 1.10
C LEU A 51 21.22 51.12 1.02
N VAL A 52 22.37 51.02 0.35
CA VAL A 52 23.26 52.17 0.14
C VAL A 52 23.31 52.51 -1.34
N ARG A 53 23.13 53.79 -1.67
CA ARG A 53 23.40 54.36 -3.00
C ARG A 53 24.63 55.24 -2.90
N LEU A 54 25.63 55.00 -3.74
CA LEU A 54 26.80 55.86 -3.78
C LEU A 54 27.30 56.12 -5.20
N LYS A 55 28.02 57.22 -5.37
CA LYS A 55 28.71 57.56 -6.62
C LYS A 55 30.16 57.88 -6.30
N ILE A 56 31.05 57.08 -6.88
CA ILE A 56 32.50 57.28 -6.78
C ILE A 56 32.94 58.06 -8.00
N GLN A 57 33.71 59.12 -7.79
CA GLN A 57 34.34 59.88 -8.85
C GLN A 57 35.85 59.67 -8.79
N ARG A 58 36.45 59.48 -9.97
CA ARG A 58 37.90 59.48 -10.11
C ARG A 58 38.38 60.92 -10.29
N ASP A 59 39.34 61.32 -9.48
CA ASP A 59 40.06 62.58 -9.58
C ASP A 59 41.56 62.29 -9.70
N ASN A 60 42.05 62.29 -10.94
CA ASN A 60 43.40 61.86 -11.31
C ASN A 60 43.74 60.43 -10.83
N GLN A 61 44.64 60.33 -9.83
CA GLN A 61 45.07 59.08 -9.20
C GLN A 61 44.31 58.75 -7.90
N SER A 62 43.38 59.61 -7.47
CA SER A 62 42.59 59.41 -6.25
C SER A 62 41.11 59.19 -6.53
N LEU A 63 40.44 58.49 -5.62
CA LEU A 63 38.99 58.29 -5.66
C LEU A 63 38.33 59.14 -4.58
N SER A 64 37.16 59.70 -4.89
CA SER A 64 36.35 60.47 -3.94
C SER A 64 34.87 60.10 -4.02
N ILE A 65 34.15 60.27 -2.91
CA ILE A 65 32.70 60.11 -2.89
C ILE A 65 32.03 61.39 -3.36
N LYS A 66 31.27 61.31 -4.46
CA LYS A 66 30.48 62.43 -4.99
C LYS A 66 29.10 62.52 -4.33
N SER A 67 28.46 61.37 -4.09
CA SER A 67 27.16 61.31 -3.45
C SER A 67 27.03 60.02 -2.65
N PHE A 68 26.40 60.10 -1.49
CA PHE A 68 26.10 58.98 -0.63
C PHE A 68 24.68 59.13 -0.07
N LYS A 69 23.89 58.06 -0.11
CA LYS A 69 22.58 58.00 0.52
C LYS A 69 22.33 56.61 1.04
N GLN A 70 21.85 56.51 2.28
CA GLN A 70 21.54 55.25 2.93
C GLN A 70 20.05 55.20 3.28
N TYR A 71 19.46 54.02 3.12
CA TYR A 71 18.06 53.75 3.41
C TYR A 71 17.98 52.61 4.41
N TYR A 72 17.47 52.91 5.60
CA TYR A 72 17.25 51.97 6.68
C TYR A 72 15.79 51.53 6.76
N SER A 73 15.56 50.36 7.33
CA SER A 73 14.23 49.86 7.61
C SER A 73 13.48 50.83 8.51
N SER A 74 12.32 51.28 8.03
CA SER A 74 11.43 52.16 8.76
C SER A 74 10.02 51.59 8.68
N PRO A 75 9.53 50.96 9.77
CA PRO A 75 8.19 50.39 9.81
C PRO A 75 7.08 51.43 9.59
N THR A 76 7.33 52.68 9.95
CA THR A 76 6.33 53.76 10.00
C THR A 76 6.34 54.64 8.75
N GLU A 77 7.51 54.98 8.20
CA GLU A 77 7.61 56.02 7.18
C GLU A 77 7.63 55.51 5.73
N LYS A 78 7.74 54.19 5.51
CA LYS A 78 7.91 53.58 4.17
C LYS A 78 9.03 54.24 3.33
N LYS A 79 10.05 54.77 4.02
CA LYS A 79 11.22 55.44 3.42
C LYS A 79 12.43 54.51 3.27
N GLY A 80 12.27 53.22 3.52
CA GLY A 80 13.34 52.25 3.39
C GLY A 80 12.86 50.82 3.18
N PRO A 81 13.81 49.88 3.03
CA PRO A 81 13.51 48.47 2.79
C PRO A 81 12.79 47.83 3.98
N ALA A 82 12.24 46.64 3.78
CA ALA A 82 11.56 45.92 4.86
C ALA A 82 12.50 45.40 5.95
N ASN A 83 13.77 45.16 5.61
CA ASN A 83 14.83 44.75 6.53
C ASN A 83 16.16 45.38 6.07
N ASP A 84 17.08 45.56 7.00
CA ASP A 84 18.41 46.10 6.77
C ASP A 84 19.43 45.06 6.28
N ILE A 85 19.04 43.80 6.20
CA ILE A 85 19.82 42.71 5.60
C ILE A 85 19.30 42.45 4.18
N ILE A 86 20.09 42.82 3.18
CA ILE A 86 19.73 42.76 1.76
C ILE A 86 20.66 41.78 1.04
N TYR A 87 20.08 40.70 0.49
CA TYR A 87 20.84 39.65 -0.20
C TYR A 87 21.04 39.93 -1.68
N ALA A 88 20.00 40.41 -2.36
CA ALA A 88 20.03 40.62 -3.81
C ALA A 88 19.30 41.90 -4.22
N LEU A 89 19.73 42.46 -5.34
CA LEU A 89 19.12 43.61 -5.98
C LEU A 89 18.82 43.29 -7.44
N ALA A 90 17.65 43.71 -7.94
CA ALA A 90 17.31 43.58 -9.35
C ALA A 90 16.70 44.87 -9.88
N LYS A 91 17.27 45.39 -10.98
CA LYS A 91 16.80 46.61 -11.62
C LYS A 91 15.69 46.28 -12.62
N GLY A 92 14.49 46.81 -12.39
CA GLY A 92 13.36 46.70 -13.32
C GLY A 92 13.37 47.75 -14.41
N LYS A 93 12.48 47.61 -15.41
CA LYS A 93 12.39 48.51 -16.58
C LYS A 93 11.84 49.93 -16.28
N ASP A 94 11.11 50.14 -15.18
CA ASP A 94 10.38 51.41 -14.94
C ASP A 94 11.00 52.31 -13.86
N ASN A 95 12.32 52.31 -13.72
CA ASN A 95 12.98 52.95 -12.58
C ASN A 95 12.51 52.37 -11.23
N ARG A 96 12.19 51.08 -11.21
CA ARG A 96 11.93 50.31 -9.99
C ARG A 96 13.18 49.52 -9.63
N LEU A 97 13.58 49.59 -8.37
CA LEU A 97 14.63 48.77 -7.81
C LEU A 97 14.02 47.74 -6.87
N TRP A 98 14.16 46.46 -7.20
CA TRP A 98 13.71 45.35 -6.37
C TRP A 98 14.82 44.91 -5.43
N ILE A 99 14.43 44.61 -4.19
CA ILE A 99 15.32 44.44 -3.05
C ILE A 99 14.87 43.19 -2.30
N ALA A 100 15.73 42.19 -2.31
CA ALA A 100 15.53 40.94 -1.56
C ALA A 100 16.00 41.13 -0.12
N CYS A 101 15.08 41.05 0.83
CA CYS A 101 15.34 41.27 2.25
C CYS A 101 15.29 39.96 3.02
N ARG A 102 16.27 39.73 3.92
CA ARG A 102 16.24 38.60 4.85
C ARG A 102 15.03 38.70 5.77
N TYR A 103 14.17 37.69 5.82
CA TYR A 103 12.89 37.67 6.58
C TYR A 103 11.92 38.88 6.37
N GLY A 104 12.28 39.86 5.54
CA GLY A 104 11.52 41.10 5.31
C GLY A 104 10.61 41.03 4.08
N GLY A 105 10.82 40.04 3.22
CA GLY A 105 10.15 39.87 1.95
C GLY A 105 10.85 40.59 0.81
N LEU A 106 10.06 40.95 -0.19
CA LEU A 106 10.49 41.66 -1.38
C LEU A 106 10.10 43.13 -1.27
N SER A 107 11.08 44.02 -1.15
CA SER A 107 10.85 45.47 -1.24
C SER A 107 11.07 45.96 -2.66
N VAL A 108 10.30 46.97 -3.06
CA VAL A 108 10.48 47.72 -4.30
C VAL A 108 10.58 49.21 -3.99
N LEU A 109 11.65 49.82 -4.47
CA LEU A 109 11.86 51.26 -4.44
C LEU A 109 11.47 51.84 -5.79
N ASP A 110 10.52 52.76 -5.79
CA ASP A 110 10.27 53.64 -6.92
C ASP A 110 11.32 54.76 -6.91
N LEU A 111 12.22 54.77 -7.90
CA LEU A 111 13.31 55.74 -7.95
C LEU A 111 12.85 57.17 -8.29
N LYS A 112 11.63 57.35 -8.83
CA LYS A 112 11.07 58.68 -9.10
C LYS A 112 10.50 59.30 -7.83
N THR A 113 9.72 58.53 -7.08
CA THR A 113 9.00 59.05 -5.90
C THR A 113 9.79 58.86 -4.59
N GLY A 114 10.73 57.91 -4.56
CA GLY A 114 11.49 57.54 -3.38
C GLY A 114 10.74 56.67 -2.38
N PHE A 115 9.51 56.24 -2.71
CA PHE A 115 8.70 55.40 -1.83
C PHE A 115 9.04 53.93 -1.94
N PHE A 116 8.98 53.24 -0.81
CA PHE A 116 9.12 51.79 -0.73
C PHE A 116 7.76 51.13 -0.59
N LYS A 117 7.59 50.03 -1.32
CA LYS A 117 6.49 49.08 -1.15
C LYS A 117 7.08 47.71 -0.86
N THR A 118 6.44 46.95 0.03
CA THR A 118 6.92 45.63 0.45
C THR A 118 5.86 44.57 0.22
N TYR A 119 6.29 43.43 -0.29
CA TYR A 119 5.52 42.21 -0.44
C TYR A 119 6.11 41.15 0.49
N LYS A 120 5.24 40.47 1.24
CA LYS A 120 5.63 39.40 2.18
C LYS A 120 4.88 38.13 1.84
N ALA A 121 5.34 37.02 2.40
CA ALA A 121 4.55 35.80 2.40
C ALA A 121 3.36 35.96 3.35
N PHE A 122 2.20 35.56 2.84
CA PHE A 122 0.96 35.52 3.58
C PHE A 122 0.26 34.19 3.27
N GLY A 123 -0.57 33.68 4.17
CA GLY A 123 -1.26 32.39 3.97
C GLY A 123 -2.34 32.37 2.87
N TYR A 124 -2.45 33.42 2.03
CA TYR A 124 -3.41 33.50 0.93
C TYR A 124 -2.76 33.24 -0.45
N GLU A 125 -3.59 32.84 -1.41
CA GLU A 125 -3.17 32.58 -2.79
C GLU A 125 -2.64 33.84 -3.49
N GLY A 126 -1.47 33.73 -4.12
CA GLY A 126 -0.83 34.85 -4.82
C GLY A 126 0.06 35.76 -4.00
N SER A 127 0.28 35.48 -2.71
CA SER A 127 1.37 36.07 -1.91
C SER A 127 2.74 35.47 -2.28
N LEU A 128 3.85 35.99 -1.73
CA LEU A 128 5.14 35.28 -1.84
C LEU A 128 5.09 33.92 -1.15
N SER A 129 5.86 32.95 -1.62
CA SER A 129 5.99 31.65 -0.96
C SER A 129 6.71 31.73 0.41
N HIS A 130 7.68 32.64 0.55
CA HIS A 130 8.37 32.91 1.82
C HIS A 130 8.82 34.37 1.93
N SER A 131 8.95 34.88 3.15
CA SER A 131 9.42 36.25 3.42
C SER A 131 10.95 36.36 3.50
N ASP A 132 11.66 35.25 3.35
CA ASP A 132 13.12 35.24 3.30
C ASP A 132 13.56 35.10 1.83
N VAL A 133 13.88 36.23 1.21
CA VAL A 133 14.18 36.33 -0.21
C VAL A 133 15.69 36.38 -0.40
N LEU A 134 16.23 35.44 -1.17
CA LEU A 134 17.68 35.20 -1.30
C LEU A 134 18.23 35.72 -2.64
N SER A 135 17.46 35.55 -3.72
CA SER A 135 17.92 35.88 -5.07
C SER A 135 16.82 36.54 -5.90
N LEU A 136 17.23 37.40 -6.83
CA LEU A 136 16.36 38.08 -7.77
C LEU A 136 16.97 38.04 -9.16
N PHE A 137 16.14 37.82 -10.17
CA PHE A 137 16.58 37.83 -11.56
C PHE A 137 15.48 38.34 -12.48
N TYR A 138 15.85 39.17 -13.45
CA TYR A 138 14.95 39.61 -14.52
C TYR A 138 15.28 38.84 -15.79
N ASP A 139 14.28 38.16 -16.35
CA ASP A 139 14.45 37.46 -17.61
C ASP A 139 14.20 38.36 -18.84
N SER A 140 14.50 37.82 -20.01
CA SER A 140 14.32 38.48 -21.31
C SER A 140 12.85 38.82 -21.63
N LYS A 141 11.89 38.21 -20.92
CA LYS A 141 10.44 38.39 -21.08
C LYS A 141 9.83 39.32 -20.02
N ASP A 142 10.65 40.09 -19.31
CA ASP A 142 10.24 41.03 -18.26
C ASP A 142 9.52 40.41 -17.08
N ARG A 143 9.83 39.15 -16.78
CA ARG A 143 9.39 38.50 -15.55
C ARG A 143 10.48 38.63 -14.51
N LEU A 144 10.05 39.05 -13.32
CA LEU A 144 10.88 39.02 -12.13
C LEU A 144 10.77 37.64 -11.51
N TRP A 145 11.90 36.94 -11.46
CA TRP A 145 12.06 35.69 -10.74
C TRP A 145 12.62 35.99 -9.35
N ILE A 146 12.01 35.36 -8.33
CA ILE A 146 12.28 35.62 -6.92
C ILE A 146 12.56 34.28 -6.23
N GLY A 147 13.82 34.06 -5.90
CA GLY A 147 14.27 32.90 -5.14
C GLY A 147 14.13 33.17 -3.66
N THR A 148 13.45 32.28 -2.96
CA THR A 148 13.24 32.39 -1.50
C THR A 148 13.83 31.18 -0.79
N SER A 149 13.88 31.21 0.53
CA SER A 149 14.25 30.03 1.31
C SER A 149 13.21 28.91 1.25
N TYR A 150 11.97 29.22 0.81
CA TYR A 150 10.91 28.25 0.59
C TYR A 150 10.17 28.47 -0.75
N GLY A 151 10.82 28.17 -1.86
CA GLY A 151 10.26 28.13 -3.21
C GLY A 151 10.79 29.20 -4.16
N LEU A 152 10.60 28.97 -5.45
CA LEU A 152 10.79 29.94 -6.52
C LEU A 152 9.46 30.64 -6.79
N ASN A 153 9.48 31.95 -6.94
CA ASN A 153 8.32 32.72 -7.36
C ASN A 153 8.64 33.43 -8.67
N TYR A 154 7.63 33.72 -9.48
CA TYR A 154 7.78 34.70 -10.54
C TYR A 154 6.59 35.63 -10.65
N LEU A 155 6.87 36.81 -11.18
CA LEU A 155 5.92 37.90 -11.36
C LEU A 155 6.10 38.50 -12.74
N SER A 156 5.05 38.50 -13.55
CA SER A 156 5.09 39.20 -14.84
C SER A 156 5.09 40.71 -14.62
N TYR A 157 5.57 41.45 -15.63
CA TYR A 157 5.51 42.89 -15.62
C TYR A 157 4.10 43.43 -15.33
N SER A 158 3.07 42.90 -16.01
CA SER A 158 1.68 43.33 -15.88
C SER A 158 1.10 43.08 -14.49
N GLU A 159 1.50 42.01 -13.81
CA GLU A 159 1.13 41.77 -12.41
C GLU A 159 1.90 42.71 -11.47
N SER A 160 3.18 42.97 -11.75
CA SER A 160 4.06 43.77 -10.88
C SER A 160 3.62 45.21 -10.66
N VAL A 161 2.85 45.78 -11.60
CA VAL A 161 2.33 47.15 -11.51
C VAL A 161 1.00 47.23 -10.76
N LYS A 162 0.35 46.11 -10.46
CA LYS A 162 -0.91 46.08 -9.73
C LYS A 162 -0.71 46.42 -8.25
N ASN A 163 -1.78 46.90 -7.62
CA ASN A 163 -1.73 47.16 -6.19
C ASN A 163 -1.56 45.86 -5.38
N LYS A 164 -2.25 44.78 -5.79
CA LYS A 164 -2.11 43.43 -5.24
C LYS A 164 -1.65 42.49 -6.37
N PRO A 165 -0.33 42.29 -6.55
CA PRO A 165 0.18 41.35 -7.54
C PRO A 165 -0.14 39.91 -7.15
N ASN A 166 -0.28 39.05 -8.15
CA ASN A 166 -0.35 37.60 -7.97
C ASN A 166 1.02 36.96 -8.25
N PHE A 167 1.70 36.47 -7.22
CA PHE A 167 2.95 35.74 -7.36
C PHE A 167 2.68 34.27 -7.69
N VAL A 168 3.27 33.79 -8.78
CA VAL A 168 3.20 32.36 -9.15
C VAL A 168 4.29 31.61 -8.40
N LYS A 169 3.89 30.62 -7.60
CA LYS A 169 4.77 29.82 -6.74
C LYS A 169 5.14 28.50 -7.43
N ILE A 170 6.42 28.16 -7.38
CA ILE A 170 6.97 26.87 -7.80
C ILE A 170 7.79 26.33 -6.61
N THR A 171 7.39 25.15 -6.13
CA THR A 171 7.92 24.49 -4.93
C THR A 171 8.17 23.01 -5.23
N MET A 172 8.66 22.24 -4.27
CA MET A 172 8.97 20.80 -4.46
C MET A 172 7.76 19.97 -4.94
N ASP A 173 6.54 20.31 -4.52
CA ASP A 173 5.29 19.70 -5.01
C ASP A 173 5.06 19.91 -6.52
N LYS A 174 5.67 20.93 -7.11
CA LYS A 174 5.64 21.21 -8.55
C LYS A 174 6.89 20.72 -9.29
N GLY A 175 7.76 19.98 -8.62
CA GLY A 175 8.91 19.31 -9.23
C GLY A 175 10.28 19.95 -8.99
N LEU A 176 10.38 21.02 -8.18
CA LEU A 176 11.71 21.51 -7.78
C LEU A 176 12.46 20.48 -6.92
N PRO A 177 13.80 20.39 -7.01
CA PRO A 177 14.58 19.43 -6.23
C PRO A 177 14.70 19.84 -4.76
N ASN A 178 14.68 21.14 -4.48
CA ASN A 178 14.67 21.72 -3.15
C ASN A 178 14.03 23.11 -3.17
N ASN A 179 13.47 23.53 -2.04
CA ASN A 179 12.78 24.82 -1.93
C ASN A 179 13.72 26.02 -1.71
N THR A 180 14.94 25.84 -1.23
CA THR A 180 15.87 26.97 -1.01
C THR A 180 16.55 27.33 -2.34
N ILE A 181 16.30 28.55 -2.82
CA ILE A 181 16.78 29.01 -4.14
C ILE A 181 17.92 30.03 -3.99
N HIS A 182 19.14 29.60 -4.28
CA HIS A 182 20.36 30.38 -4.07
C HIS A 182 20.66 31.36 -5.21
N ALA A 183 20.45 30.94 -6.45
CA ALA A 183 20.69 31.78 -7.61
C ALA A 183 19.79 31.40 -8.79
N ILE A 184 19.56 32.37 -9.68
CA ILE A 184 18.62 32.24 -10.82
C ILE A 184 19.27 32.86 -12.04
N GLN A 185 19.23 32.17 -13.18
CA GLN A 185 19.77 32.66 -14.44
C GLN A 185 19.03 32.09 -15.65
N GLU A 186 18.76 32.93 -16.65
CA GLU A 186 18.16 32.51 -17.93
C GLU A 186 19.22 32.08 -18.95
N ASP A 187 18.98 30.96 -19.64
CA ASP A 187 19.82 30.49 -20.74
C ASP A 187 19.58 31.24 -22.07
N GLY A 188 20.20 30.80 -23.16
CA GLY A 188 20.01 31.41 -24.49
C GLY A 188 18.67 31.08 -25.16
N ALA A 189 17.96 30.06 -24.67
CA ALA A 189 16.67 29.60 -25.20
C ALA A 189 15.47 30.11 -24.39
N GLY A 190 15.71 30.86 -23.32
CA GLY A 190 14.68 31.39 -22.42
C GLY A 190 14.22 30.43 -21.33
N ASN A 191 14.96 29.34 -21.09
CA ASN A 191 14.75 28.50 -19.91
C ASN A 191 15.42 29.14 -18.69
N ILE A 192 14.84 28.89 -17.53
CA ILE A 192 15.33 29.42 -16.26
C ILE A 192 16.06 28.32 -15.52
N TRP A 193 17.31 28.57 -15.18
CA TRP A 193 18.15 27.71 -14.38
C TRP A 193 18.21 28.25 -12.96
N VAL A 194 17.98 27.38 -11.98
CA VAL A 194 18.04 27.72 -10.57
C VAL A 194 18.97 26.78 -9.82
N SER A 195 19.72 27.30 -8.86
CA SER A 195 20.54 26.51 -7.95
C SER A 195 19.91 26.39 -6.57
N THR A 196 20.05 25.21 -5.96
CA THR A 196 19.38 24.85 -4.71
C THR A 196 20.30 24.06 -3.78
N ASN A 197 19.82 23.65 -2.60
CA ASN A 197 20.52 22.72 -1.71
C ASN A 197 20.51 21.25 -2.20
N LYS A 198 19.76 20.93 -3.27
CA LYS A 198 19.71 19.59 -3.87
C LYS A 198 19.94 19.63 -5.38
N GLY A 199 20.90 20.43 -5.80
CA GLY A 199 21.35 20.51 -7.19
C GLY A 199 20.73 21.67 -7.97
N LEU A 200 20.70 21.52 -9.29
CA LEU A 200 20.16 22.51 -10.22
C LEU A 200 18.79 22.08 -10.74
N ALA A 201 17.94 23.05 -11.05
CA ALA A 201 16.71 22.81 -11.82
C ALA A 201 16.67 23.69 -13.07
N LYS A 202 16.29 23.09 -14.20
CA LYS A 202 15.98 23.78 -15.46
C LYS A 202 14.48 23.81 -15.62
N LEU A 203 13.91 25.02 -15.63
CA LEU A 203 12.50 25.26 -15.83
C LEU A 203 12.27 25.80 -17.24
N ASN A 204 11.36 25.17 -17.99
CA ASN A 204 10.86 25.74 -19.24
C ASN A 204 9.55 26.49 -18.95
N PRO A 205 9.54 27.83 -19.01
CA PRO A 205 8.36 28.60 -18.62
C PRO A 205 7.21 28.56 -19.64
N SER A 206 7.40 27.91 -20.80
CA SER A 206 6.38 27.83 -21.86
C SER A 206 5.42 26.65 -21.65
N ASN A 207 5.92 25.55 -21.09
CA ASN A 207 5.14 24.33 -20.78
C ASN A 207 5.21 23.94 -19.29
N ASN A 208 5.91 24.72 -18.46
CA ASN A 208 6.14 24.48 -17.03
C ASN A 208 6.88 23.17 -16.70
N SER A 209 7.62 22.59 -17.65
CA SER A 209 8.42 21.39 -17.36
C SER A 209 9.65 21.76 -16.51
N ILE A 210 9.99 20.89 -15.55
CA ILE A 210 11.14 21.03 -14.66
C ILE A 210 12.01 19.79 -14.80
N ALA A 211 13.29 20.00 -15.13
CA ALA A 211 14.31 18.96 -15.14
C ALA A 211 15.33 19.23 -14.03
N ASN A 212 15.65 18.19 -13.25
CA ASN A 212 16.51 18.30 -12.07
C ASN A 212 17.85 17.61 -12.29
N TYR A 213 18.92 18.27 -11.88
CA TYR A 213 20.30 17.79 -11.97
C TYR A 213 20.90 17.77 -10.57
N GLN A 214 21.58 16.69 -10.22
CA GLN A 214 22.18 16.40 -8.91
C GLN A 214 23.66 16.06 -9.09
N GLU A 215 24.35 15.84 -7.98
CA GLU A 215 25.75 15.38 -7.95
C GLU A 215 25.98 14.14 -8.84
N SER A 216 25.03 13.21 -8.88
CA SER A 216 25.10 12.02 -9.74
C SER A 216 25.10 12.30 -11.25
N ASP A 217 24.70 13.51 -11.68
CA ASP A 217 24.79 13.95 -13.09
C ASP A 217 26.11 14.69 -13.41
N GLY A 218 27.05 14.73 -12.45
CA GLY A 218 28.33 15.43 -12.61
C GLY A 218 28.36 16.86 -12.05
N LEU A 219 27.42 17.22 -11.17
CA LEU A 219 27.53 18.48 -10.41
C LEU A 219 28.67 18.40 -9.38
N GLN A 220 29.24 19.57 -9.03
CA GLN A 220 30.32 19.67 -8.03
C GLN A 220 29.89 19.17 -6.64
N SER A 221 28.62 19.36 -6.33
CA SER A 221 27.89 18.94 -5.14
C SER A 221 26.41 19.23 -5.37
N ASN A 222 25.57 18.66 -4.53
CA ASN A 222 24.16 19.04 -4.45
C ASN A 222 23.96 20.44 -3.84
N GLU A 223 24.89 20.94 -3.02
CA GLU A 223 24.75 22.22 -2.34
C GLU A 223 25.41 23.37 -3.12
N PHE A 224 24.63 24.39 -3.44
CA PHE A 224 25.05 25.60 -4.14
C PHE A 224 25.01 26.84 -3.23
N SER A 225 25.73 27.89 -3.63
CA SER A 225 25.90 29.09 -2.80
C SER A 225 25.06 30.28 -3.28
N ASP A 226 24.61 31.11 -2.33
CA ASP A 226 23.82 32.31 -2.58
C ASP A 226 24.50 33.24 -3.59
N GLY A 227 23.75 33.64 -4.64
CA GLY A 227 24.22 34.59 -5.66
C GLY A 227 25.38 34.11 -6.54
N ALA A 228 25.85 32.87 -6.37
CA ALA A 228 27.00 32.32 -7.11
C ALA A 228 26.60 31.86 -8.51
N VAL A 229 26.25 32.80 -9.39
CA VAL A 229 25.87 32.52 -10.78
C VAL A 229 26.46 33.53 -11.76
N LEU A 230 26.84 33.06 -12.95
CA LEU A 230 27.27 33.92 -14.04
C LEU A 230 26.84 33.34 -15.39
N LYS A 231 26.30 34.20 -16.27
CA LYS A 231 26.15 33.90 -17.70
C LYS A 231 27.29 34.55 -18.48
N ALA A 232 28.12 33.72 -19.09
CA ALA A 232 29.21 34.18 -19.93
C ALA A 232 28.70 34.64 -21.32
N PRO A 233 29.45 35.51 -22.04
CA PRO A 233 29.04 36.03 -23.35
C PRO A 233 28.79 34.95 -24.42
N ASN A 234 29.44 33.79 -24.29
CA ASN A 234 29.28 32.63 -25.14
C ASN A 234 28.11 31.70 -24.71
N ASN A 235 27.20 32.19 -23.87
CA ASN A 235 26.04 31.46 -23.32
C ASN A 235 26.38 30.26 -22.42
N TYR A 236 27.60 30.16 -21.91
CA TYR A 236 27.87 29.27 -20.78
C TYR A 236 27.21 29.81 -19.52
N LEU A 237 26.62 28.90 -18.75
CA LEU A 237 26.16 29.17 -17.40
C LEU A 237 27.18 28.59 -16.43
N LEU A 238 27.52 29.39 -15.42
CA LEU A 238 28.39 29.00 -14.32
C LEU A 238 27.60 29.11 -13.03
N PHE A 239 27.62 28.05 -12.22
CA PHE A 239 26.98 27.99 -10.90
C PHE A 239 27.99 27.52 -9.87
N GLY A 240 28.20 28.31 -8.81
CA GLY A 240 29.12 28.02 -7.73
C GLY A 240 28.45 27.40 -6.51
N GLY A 241 29.18 26.53 -5.82
CA GLY A 241 28.75 25.90 -4.58
C GLY A 241 29.91 25.64 -3.62
N ILE A 242 29.70 24.71 -2.71
CA ILE A 242 30.63 24.46 -1.60
C ILE A 242 31.93 23.74 -2.01
N TYR A 243 31.94 23.02 -3.14
CA TYR A 243 33.07 22.28 -3.70
C TYR A 243 33.48 22.80 -5.08
N GLY A 244 33.42 24.12 -5.29
CA GLY A 244 33.85 24.78 -6.52
C GLY A 244 32.69 25.27 -7.37
N PHE A 245 32.72 25.06 -8.68
CA PHE A 245 31.67 25.51 -9.58
C PHE A 245 31.48 24.54 -10.75
N ASN A 246 30.25 24.45 -11.25
CA ASN A 246 29.97 23.84 -12.54
C ASN A 246 29.88 24.92 -13.61
N TYR A 247 30.34 24.60 -14.82
CA TYR A 247 30.06 25.39 -16.00
C TYR A 247 29.58 24.46 -17.12
N PHE A 248 28.56 24.89 -17.85
CA PHE A 248 27.99 24.09 -18.93
C PHE A 248 27.31 25.00 -19.95
N MET A 249 27.12 24.48 -21.16
CA MET A 249 26.31 25.15 -22.16
C MET A 249 24.95 24.45 -22.26
N PRO A 250 23.84 25.12 -21.89
CA PRO A 250 22.51 24.51 -21.83
C PRO A 250 22.05 23.83 -23.13
N LYS A 251 22.51 24.31 -24.28
CA LYS A 251 22.14 23.78 -25.60
C LYS A 251 22.65 22.36 -25.87
N TYR A 252 23.67 21.90 -25.14
CA TYR A 252 24.24 20.56 -25.29
C TYR A 252 23.70 19.56 -24.27
N ILE A 253 22.84 20.00 -23.35
CA ILE A 253 22.15 19.12 -22.41
C ILE A 253 20.90 18.60 -23.10
N THR A 254 20.99 17.37 -23.61
CA THR A 254 19.91 16.67 -24.29
C THR A 254 19.22 15.69 -23.36
N GLU A 255 17.89 15.64 -23.42
CA GLU A 255 17.09 14.63 -22.71
C GLU A 255 17.27 13.27 -23.38
N ASN A 256 17.53 12.24 -22.57
CA ASN A 256 17.56 10.86 -23.02
C ASN A 256 16.16 10.28 -22.92
N THR A 257 15.58 9.88 -24.05
CA THR A 257 14.26 9.23 -24.10
C THR A 257 14.37 7.71 -24.27
N LYS A 258 15.59 7.15 -24.29
CA LYS A 258 15.78 5.71 -24.44
C LYS A 258 15.34 4.99 -23.17
N GLN A 259 14.45 4.01 -23.34
CA GLN A 259 14.01 3.15 -22.25
C GLN A 259 15.03 2.01 -22.07
N PRO A 260 15.60 1.84 -20.87
CA PRO A 260 16.48 0.70 -20.59
C PRO A 260 15.66 -0.60 -20.54
N ASN A 261 16.32 -1.73 -20.72
CA ASN A 261 15.71 -3.03 -20.44
C ASN A 261 15.66 -3.27 -18.93
N LEU A 262 14.69 -4.03 -18.46
CA LEU A 262 14.55 -4.39 -17.06
C LEU A 262 15.23 -5.74 -16.81
N LEU A 263 16.10 -5.80 -15.82
CA LEU A 263 16.70 -7.01 -15.27
C LEU A 263 15.94 -7.40 -14.00
N ILE A 264 15.44 -8.63 -13.95
CA ILE A 264 14.96 -9.26 -12.72
C ILE A 264 16.10 -10.12 -12.16
N SER A 265 16.46 -9.90 -10.90
CA SER A 265 17.44 -10.68 -10.15
C SER A 265 16.88 -11.13 -8.80
N ASP A 266 17.66 -11.94 -8.09
CA ASP A 266 17.35 -12.41 -6.73
C ASP A 266 15.98 -13.08 -6.63
N LEU A 267 15.61 -13.82 -7.66
CA LEU A 267 14.33 -14.51 -7.72
C LEU A 267 14.28 -15.57 -6.62
N GLN A 268 13.37 -15.40 -5.69
CA GLN A 268 13.04 -16.37 -4.66
C GLN A 268 11.57 -16.73 -4.81
N MET A 269 11.30 -18.00 -5.08
CA MET A 269 9.94 -18.51 -5.14
C MET A 269 9.81 -19.67 -4.18
N GLY A 270 9.07 -19.42 -3.11
CA GLY A 270 8.63 -20.47 -2.22
C GLY A 270 9.74 -21.34 -1.60
N GLY A 271 10.59 -20.75 -0.76
CA GLY A 271 11.62 -21.46 0.02
C GLY A 271 12.73 -22.12 -0.80
N ARG A 272 12.63 -22.12 -2.13
CA ARG A 272 13.70 -22.48 -3.06
C ARG A 272 14.38 -21.18 -3.49
N GLU A 273 15.62 -21.00 -3.07
CA GLU A 273 16.53 -20.13 -3.80
C GLU A 273 16.92 -20.88 -5.08
N PHE A 274 16.72 -20.27 -6.24
CA PHE A 274 17.16 -20.90 -7.49
C PHE A 274 18.71 -20.90 -7.47
N GLU A 275 19.32 -22.09 -7.38
CA GLU A 275 20.78 -22.29 -7.21
C GLU A 275 21.63 -21.71 -8.37
N ASN A 276 21.01 -21.35 -9.49
CA ASN A 276 21.64 -20.62 -10.57
C ASN A 276 21.01 -19.23 -10.64
N ASN A 277 21.81 -18.16 -10.65
CA ASN A 277 21.41 -16.77 -10.90
C ASN A 277 20.56 -16.66 -12.18
N GLN A 278 19.26 -16.93 -12.10
CA GLN A 278 18.33 -16.77 -13.20
C GLN A 278 18.04 -15.28 -13.34
N TYR A 279 18.74 -14.67 -14.28
CA TYR A 279 18.48 -13.32 -14.71
C TYR A 279 17.41 -13.34 -15.80
N ILE A 280 16.29 -12.68 -15.55
CA ILE A 280 15.25 -12.48 -16.57
C ILE A 280 15.41 -11.06 -17.12
N ILE A 281 15.62 -10.94 -18.43
CA ILE A 281 15.73 -9.64 -19.10
C ILE A 281 14.44 -9.36 -19.86
N ILE A 282 13.70 -8.36 -19.41
CA ILE A 282 12.49 -7.87 -20.06
C ILE A 282 12.86 -6.67 -20.93
N LYS A 283 12.64 -6.80 -22.23
CA LYS A 283 12.80 -5.69 -23.17
C LYS A 283 11.57 -4.79 -23.13
N SER A 284 11.78 -3.48 -23.23
CA SER A 284 10.69 -2.48 -23.33
C SER A 284 9.71 -2.74 -24.50
N LYS A 285 10.09 -3.52 -25.51
CA LYS A 285 9.31 -3.81 -26.72
C LYS A 285 9.06 -5.30 -27.04
N GLN A 286 9.17 -6.25 -26.09
CA GLN A 286 9.01 -7.69 -26.44
C GLN A 286 8.18 -8.53 -25.45
N GLU A 287 7.56 -9.59 -26.00
CA GLU A 287 6.28 -10.21 -25.61
C GLU A 287 6.37 -11.55 -24.85
N LYS A 288 7.58 -12.11 -24.64
CA LYS A 288 7.69 -13.46 -24.06
C LYS A 288 7.65 -13.37 -22.53
N VAL A 289 6.52 -13.81 -21.97
CA VAL A 289 6.28 -13.81 -20.53
C VAL A 289 6.58 -15.19 -19.96
N GLU A 290 7.37 -15.24 -18.90
CA GLU A 290 7.63 -16.48 -18.17
C GLU A 290 6.48 -16.79 -17.20
N ASN A 291 6.12 -18.08 -17.12
CA ASN A 291 5.07 -18.58 -16.25
C ASN A 291 5.72 -19.32 -15.08
N PHE A 292 5.27 -19.05 -13.86
CA PHE A 292 5.74 -19.70 -12.66
C PHE A 292 4.59 -20.28 -11.84
N ASP A 293 4.77 -21.50 -11.36
CA ASP A 293 3.85 -22.14 -10.43
C ASP A 293 4.38 -22.03 -8.99
N LEU A 294 3.51 -21.57 -8.08
CA LEU A 294 3.81 -21.48 -6.65
C LEU A 294 3.05 -22.55 -5.88
N GLU A 295 3.82 -23.37 -5.15
CA GLU A 295 3.28 -24.33 -4.22
C GLU A 295 2.57 -23.64 -3.05
N ARG A 296 1.48 -24.23 -2.59
CA ARG A 296 0.63 -23.65 -1.55
C ARG A 296 1.34 -23.42 -0.20
N LYS A 297 2.29 -24.30 0.15
CA LYS A 297 3.07 -24.21 1.40
C LYS A 297 4.11 -23.08 1.37
N SER A 298 4.45 -22.61 0.17
CA SER A 298 5.49 -21.64 -0.06
C SER A 298 4.97 -20.52 -0.96
N ASN A 299 3.79 -19.98 -0.62
CA ASN A 299 3.04 -18.99 -1.40
C ASN A 299 3.55 -17.54 -1.22
N PHE A 300 4.86 -17.39 -1.23
CA PHE A 300 5.55 -16.10 -1.23
C PHE A 300 6.56 -16.06 -2.37
N PHE A 301 6.80 -14.86 -2.87
CA PHE A 301 7.90 -14.62 -3.80
C PHE A 301 8.55 -13.28 -3.52
N GLN A 302 9.83 -13.20 -3.86
CA GLN A 302 10.63 -11.98 -3.80
C GLN A 302 11.54 -11.90 -5.03
N PHE A 303 11.78 -10.69 -5.51
CA PHE A 303 12.80 -10.40 -6.53
C PHE A 303 13.18 -8.91 -6.49
N SER A 304 14.29 -8.60 -7.15
CA SER A 304 14.80 -7.25 -7.33
C SER A 304 14.72 -6.85 -8.80
N PHE A 305 14.28 -5.62 -9.05
CA PHE A 305 14.30 -4.98 -10.36
C PHE A 305 15.48 -4.04 -10.48
N ASN A 306 16.18 -4.16 -11.62
CA ASN A 306 17.25 -3.26 -12.00
C ASN A 306 17.06 -2.83 -13.45
N ALA A 307 16.92 -1.54 -13.70
CA ALA A 307 16.93 -1.03 -15.07
C ALA A 307 18.38 -1.01 -15.58
N LEU A 308 18.63 -1.66 -16.73
CA LEU A 308 19.94 -1.73 -17.39
C LEU A 308 20.31 -0.39 -18.04
N ASN A 309 20.54 0.62 -17.21
CA ASN A 309 20.98 1.95 -17.59
C ASN A 309 22.27 2.28 -16.83
N TYR A 310 23.37 2.46 -17.56
CA TYR A 310 24.68 2.77 -16.97
C TYR A 310 24.90 4.27 -16.71
N PHE A 311 24.07 5.14 -17.29
CA PHE A 311 24.21 6.59 -17.13
C PHE A 311 23.59 7.06 -15.82
N ASN A 312 22.34 6.68 -15.56
CA ASN A 312 21.56 7.16 -14.41
C ASN A 312 20.92 6.00 -13.62
N ALA A 313 21.69 4.94 -13.37
CA ALA A 313 21.23 3.72 -12.70
C ALA A 313 20.47 4.00 -11.38
N SER A 314 21.01 4.89 -10.56
CA SER A 314 20.52 5.24 -9.22
C SER A 314 19.26 6.10 -9.20
N LYS A 315 18.85 6.64 -10.36
CA LYS A 315 17.64 7.47 -10.49
C LYS A 315 16.45 6.73 -11.10
N ASN A 316 16.64 5.50 -11.54
CA ASN A 316 15.54 4.73 -12.10
C ASN A 316 14.53 4.44 -10.98
N GLU A 317 13.27 4.73 -11.27
CA GLU A 317 12.16 4.49 -10.36
C GLU A 317 11.34 3.31 -10.87
N PHE A 318 10.77 2.53 -9.95
CA PHE A 318 9.98 1.35 -10.30
C PHE A 318 8.59 1.39 -9.67
N ALA A 319 7.60 0.99 -10.44
CA ALA A 319 6.24 0.80 -10.01
C ALA A 319 5.74 -0.59 -10.43
N TYR A 320 4.94 -1.22 -9.59
CA TYR A 320 4.46 -2.57 -9.83
C TYR A 320 3.03 -2.77 -9.35
N LYS A 321 2.37 -3.78 -9.91
CA LYS A 321 1.01 -4.18 -9.56
C LYS A 321 0.83 -5.67 -9.83
N LEU A 322 0.40 -6.43 -8.82
CA LEU A 322 -0.02 -7.81 -9.02
C LEU A 322 -1.50 -7.85 -9.39
N GLN A 323 -1.79 -7.94 -10.68
CA GLN A 323 -3.15 -8.00 -11.20
C GLN A 323 -3.85 -9.26 -10.68
N GLY A 324 -5.03 -9.06 -10.06
CA GLY A 324 -5.78 -10.09 -9.34
C GLY A 324 -5.69 -9.98 -7.81
N LEU A 325 -4.70 -9.25 -7.28
CA LEU A 325 -4.55 -8.99 -5.84
C LEU A 325 -4.55 -7.49 -5.51
N ASP A 326 -3.78 -6.69 -6.23
CA ASP A 326 -3.63 -5.25 -5.97
C ASP A 326 -4.70 -4.41 -6.66
N GLN A 327 -5.26 -3.45 -5.91
CA GLN A 327 -6.17 -2.43 -6.44
C GLN A 327 -5.39 -1.31 -7.16
N ASN A 328 -4.36 -0.77 -6.50
CA ASN A 328 -3.57 0.37 -6.97
C ASN A 328 -2.11 -0.02 -7.27
N TRP A 329 -1.43 0.80 -8.07
CA TRP A 329 0.01 0.69 -8.31
C TRP A 329 0.81 0.98 -7.04
N ARG A 330 1.86 0.19 -6.80
CA ARG A 330 2.82 0.39 -5.71
C ARG A 330 4.10 0.98 -6.28
N TYR A 331 4.60 2.05 -5.68
CA TYR A 331 5.83 2.75 -6.10
C TYR A 331 6.95 2.44 -5.11
N THR A 332 8.08 1.93 -5.58
CA THR A 332 9.25 1.59 -4.74
C THR A 332 10.32 2.67 -4.72
N GLY A 333 10.13 3.77 -5.46
CA GLY A 333 11.22 4.69 -5.75
C GLY A 333 12.35 3.93 -6.44
N THR A 334 13.56 4.02 -5.90
CA THR A 334 14.80 3.47 -6.49
C THR A 334 15.23 2.12 -5.92
N ASP A 335 14.56 1.58 -4.90
CA ASP A 335 14.98 0.32 -4.23
C ASP A 335 14.74 -0.91 -5.13
N GLY A 336 13.68 -0.89 -5.95
CA GLY A 336 13.40 -1.94 -6.93
C GLY A 336 13.08 -3.31 -6.32
N LYS A 337 13.02 -3.46 -5.00
CA LYS A 337 12.73 -4.72 -4.32
C LYS A 337 11.23 -4.94 -4.13
N ILE A 338 10.80 -6.16 -4.42
CA ILE A 338 9.40 -6.55 -4.35
C ILE A 338 9.28 -7.86 -3.59
N ALA A 339 8.35 -7.89 -2.65
CA ALA A 339 8.00 -9.10 -1.92
C ALA A 339 6.49 -9.20 -1.75
N TYR A 340 5.93 -10.35 -2.09
CA TYR A 340 4.54 -10.71 -1.79
C TYR A 340 4.52 -11.94 -0.90
N TYR A 341 3.68 -11.88 0.14
CA TYR A 341 3.52 -12.94 1.12
C TYR A 341 2.07 -13.41 1.15
N ASN A 342 1.86 -14.69 1.46
CA ASN A 342 0.55 -15.29 1.69
C ASN A 342 -0.45 -15.10 0.53
N ILE A 343 0.02 -15.26 -0.71
CA ILE A 343 -0.81 -15.05 -1.90
C ILE A 343 -1.93 -16.12 -1.94
N PRO A 344 -3.21 -15.73 -2.15
CA PRO A 344 -4.30 -16.67 -2.33
C PRO A 344 -4.11 -17.54 -3.59
N PRO A 345 -4.82 -18.69 -3.71
CA PRO A 345 -4.77 -19.52 -4.90
C PRO A 345 -5.45 -18.82 -6.08
N GLY A 346 -4.86 -18.91 -7.26
CA GLY A 346 -5.37 -18.23 -8.45
C GLY A 346 -4.28 -17.94 -9.47
N ASN A 347 -4.70 -17.29 -10.56
CA ASN A 347 -3.82 -16.80 -11.62
C ASN A 347 -3.59 -15.30 -11.45
N TYR A 348 -2.34 -14.89 -11.47
CA TYR A 348 -1.92 -13.51 -11.30
C TYR A 348 -0.96 -13.09 -12.41
N GLU A 349 -1.01 -11.82 -12.77
CA GLU A 349 -0.06 -11.21 -13.69
C GLU A 349 0.64 -10.06 -12.99
N LEU A 350 1.97 -10.10 -12.93
CA LEU A 350 2.73 -9.00 -12.36
C LEU A 350 3.02 -7.97 -13.45
N LEU A 351 2.39 -6.80 -13.32
CA LEU A 351 2.65 -5.64 -14.14
C LEU A 351 3.75 -4.79 -13.52
N VAL A 352 4.66 -4.29 -14.35
CA VAL A 352 5.77 -3.45 -13.94
C VAL A 352 5.90 -2.26 -14.88
N ARG A 353 6.24 -1.12 -14.32
CA ARG A 353 6.69 0.09 -15.02
C ARG A 353 8.01 0.53 -14.41
N TRP A 354 8.92 1.02 -15.23
CA TRP A 354 10.15 1.63 -14.74
C TRP A 354 10.47 2.92 -15.48
N SER A 355 11.18 3.82 -14.82
CA SER A 355 11.68 5.05 -15.43
C SER A 355 13.07 4.83 -16.03
N ASN A 356 13.47 5.73 -16.92
CA ASN A 356 14.82 5.78 -17.48
C ASN A 356 15.80 6.65 -16.64
N GLY A 357 15.40 7.06 -15.43
CA GLY A 357 16.17 7.95 -14.58
C GLY A 357 16.05 9.44 -14.91
N GLU A 358 15.32 9.79 -15.98
CA GLU A 358 15.01 11.16 -16.40
C GLU A 358 13.50 11.46 -16.38
N GLY A 359 12.71 10.60 -15.72
CA GLY A 359 11.27 10.77 -15.54
C GLY A 359 10.39 10.23 -16.67
N VAL A 360 10.98 9.61 -17.71
CA VAL A 360 10.21 8.92 -18.75
C VAL A 360 9.94 7.48 -18.31
N TRP A 361 8.66 7.15 -18.15
CA TRP A 361 8.21 5.81 -17.73
C TRP A 361 7.87 4.91 -18.92
N THR A 362 8.04 3.60 -18.74
CA THR A 362 7.52 2.58 -19.66
C THR A 362 5.99 2.47 -19.57
N ASN A 363 5.38 1.89 -20.61
CA ASN A 363 4.00 1.41 -20.53
C ASN A 363 3.89 0.19 -19.61
N ASP A 364 2.67 -0.28 -19.39
CA ASP A 364 2.35 -1.46 -18.58
C ASP A 364 2.91 -2.70 -19.26
N ILE A 365 3.89 -3.33 -18.63
CA ILE A 365 4.53 -4.54 -19.14
C ILE A 365 4.29 -5.67 -18.16
N VAL A 366 3.81 -6.80 -18.67
CA VAL A 366 3.68 -8.04 -17.89
C VAL A 366 5.08 -8.64 -17.71
N ALA A 367 5.59 -8.59 -16.49
CA ALA A 367 6.91 -9.12 -16.16
C ALA A 367 6.89 -10.64 -15.98
N LEU A 368 5.87 -11.17 -15.32
CA LEU A 368 5.71 -12.60 -15.06
C LEU A 368 4.24 -12.96 -14.83
N LYS A 369 3.91 -14.21 -15.16
CA LYS A 369 2.61 -14.82 -14.85
C LYS A 369 2.80 -15.87 -13.77
N LEU A 370 1.86 -15.89 -12.84
CA LEU A 370 2.04 -16.58 -11.58
C LEU A 370 0.77 -17.35 -11.23
N HIS A 371 0.90 -18.66 -11.08
CA HIS A 371 -0.22 -19.54 -10.76
C HIS A 371 0.01 -20.16 -9.37
N VAL A 372 -0.84 -19.81 -8.42
CA VAL A 372 -0.76 -20.31 -7.04
C VAL A 372 -1.69 -21.50 -6.88
N ILE A 373 -1.09 -22.67 -6.63
CA ILE A 373 -1.81 -23.95 -6.57
C ILE A 373 -2.70 -24.00 -5.31
N GLN A 374 -3.92 -24.52 -5.47
CA GLN A 374 -4.86 -24.81 -4.36
C GLN A 374 -4.51 -26.15 -3.69
N TYR A 375 -4.71 -26.27 -2.37
CA TYR A 375 -4.63 -27.58 -1.69
C TYR A 375 -5.60 -28.59 -2.32
N PHE A 376 -5.14 -29.83 -2.53
CA PHE A 376 -5.94 -30.85 -3.23
C PHE A 376 -7.31 -31.09 -2.55
N TRP A 377 -7.38 -31.06 -1.22
CA TRP A 377 -8.62 -31.27 -0.45
C TRP A 377 -9.64 -30.13 -0.56
N LEU A 378 -9.27 -29.02 -1.17
CA LEU A 378 -10.15 -27.87 -1.46
C LEU A 378 -10.45 -27.74 -2.96
N THR A 379 -10.13 -28.76 -3.76
CA THR A 379 -10.43 -28.78 -5.20
C THR A 379 -11.84 -29.31 -5.46
N TYR A 380 -12.43 -28.97 -6.60
CA TYR A 380 -13.75 -29.48 -7.01
C TYR A 380 -13.87 -31.02 -6.95
N PRO A 381 -12.88 -31.82 -7.39
CA PRO A 381 -12.91 -33.27 -7.22
C PRO A 381 -12.96 -33.72 -5.74
N ALA A 382 -12.26 -33.04 -4.84
CA ALA A 382 -12.29 -33.37 -3.41
C ALA A 382 -13.67 -33.10 -2.80
N TYR A 383 -14.32 -31.97 -3.16
CA TYR A 383 -15.69 -31.70 -2.74
C TYR A 383 -16.68 -32.76 -3.24
N ALA A 384 -16.49 -33.29 -4.44
CA ALA A 384 -17.31 -34.40 -4.95
C ALA A 384 -17.13 -35.67 -4.11
N VAL A 385 -15.90 -35.99 -3.71
CA VAL A 385 -15.62 -37.12 -2.81
C VAL A 385 -16.25 -36.91 -1.43
N TYR A 386 -16.20 -35.70 -0.87
CA TYR A 386 -16.86 -35.40 0.41
C TYR A 386 -18.36 -35.54 0.35
N LEU A 387 -18.98 -35.08 -0.73
CA LEU A 387 -20.41 -35.27 -0.97
C LEU A 387 -20.76 -36.76 -1.04
N LEU A 388 -19.94 -37.54 -1.74
CA LEU A 388 -20.13 -38.99 -1.86
C LEU A 388 -19.99 -39.70 -0.50
N LEU A 389 -18.98 -39.36 0.30
CA LEU A 389 -18.82 -39.91 1.65
C LEU A 389 -19.99 -39.53 2.57
N LEU A 390 -20.52 -38.31 2.43
CA LEU A 390 -21.69 -37.87 3.18
C LEU A 390 -22.93 -38.68 2.79
N ILE A 391 -23.14 -38.94 1.49
CA ILE A 391 -24.23 -39.80 0.99
C ILE A 391 -24.07 -41.24 1.51
N ILE A 392 -22.87 -41.82 1.46
CA ILE A 392 -22.59 -43.15 2.00
C ILE A 392 -22.85 -43.19 3.51
N GLY A 393 -22.36 -42.21 4.26
CA GLY A 393 -22.59 -42.11 5.70
C GLY A 393 -24.07 -41.98 6.04
N GLY A 394 -24.81 -41.16 5.29
CA GLY A 394 -26.27 -41.03 5.40
C GLY A 394 -27.01 -42.33 5.08
N TYR A 395 -26.58 -43.04 4.04
CA TYR A 395 -27.14 -44.35 3.66
C TYR A 395 -26.84 -45.42 4.71
N ALA A 396 -25.61 -45.50 5.21
CA ALA A 396 -25.22 -46.42 6.28
C ALA A 396 -25.98 -46.12 7.57
N PHE A 397 -26.16 -44.84 7.93
CA PHE A 397 -26.98 -44.43 9.07
C PHE A 397 -28.45 -44.81 8.88
N HIS A 398 -29.00 -44.63 7.68
CA HIS A 398 -30.34 -45.08 7.34
C HIS A 398 -30.48 -46.60 7.47
N LEU A 399 -29.50 -47.37 6.98
CA LEU A 399 -29.46 -48.83 7.08
C LEU A 399 -29.37 -49.29 8.54
N TYR A 400 -28.51 -48.66 9.33
CA TYR A 400 -28.40 -48.90 10.78
C TYR A 400 -29.74 -48.63 11.48
N ARG A 401 -30.38 -47.50 11.18
CA ARG A 401 -31.68 -47.13 11.76
C ARG A 401 -32.76 -48.15 11.38
N LYS A 402 -32.80 -48.57 10.12
CA LYS A 402 -33.73 -49.60 9.61
C LYS A 402 -33.51 -50.92 10.35
N ASN A 403 -32.27 -51.41 10.42
CA ASN A 403 -31.94 -52.67 11.09
C ASN A 403 -32.26 -52.62 12.60
N LYS A 404 -31.98 -51.49 13.27
CA LYS A 404 -32.33 -51.29 14.68
C LYS A 404 -33.85 -51.32 14.90
N LEU A 405 -34.61 -50.72 13.99
CA LEU A 405 -36.07 -50.72 14.05
C LEU A 405 -36.63 -52.13 13.79
N GLU A 406 -36.12 -52.84 12.80
CA GLU A 406 -36.49 -54.23 12.53
C GLU A 406 -36.17 -55.16 13.70
N MET A 407 -35.01 -54.97 14.35
CA MET A 407 -34.65 -55.76 15.53
C MET A 407 -35.59 -55.51 16.70
N LYS A 408 -35.99 -54.25 16.92
CA LYS A 408 -36.99 -53.90 17.93
C LYS A 408 -38.34 -54.56 17.66
N PHE A 409 -38.82 -54.53 16.40
CA PHE A 409 -40.06 -55.21 16.00
C PHE A 409 -39.95 -56.74 16.07
N LYS A 410 -38.79 -57.33 15.80
CA LYS A 410 -38.56 -58.78 15.99
C LYS A 410 -38.63 -59.16 17.46
N LEU A 411 -37.95 -58.42 18.34
CA LEU A 411 -37.97 -58.65 19.79
C LEU A 411 -39.38 -58.51 20.38
N GLU A 412 -40.13 -57.49 19.96
CA GLU A 412 -41.51 -57.28 20.42
C GLU A 412 -42.44 -58.41 19.97
N ARG A 413 -42.29 -58.90 18.74
CA ARG A 413 -43.03 -60.08 18.27
C ARG A 413 -42.64 -61.34 19.02
N GLU A 414 -41.35 -61.58 19.26
CA GLU A 414 -40.88 -62.75 19.99
C GLU A 414 -41.41 -62.75 21.43
N TYR A 415 -41.43 -61.58 22.08
CA TYR A 415 -42.06 -61.40 23.40
C TYR A 415 -43.55 -61.78 23.39
N LEU A 416 -44.31 -61.27 22.41
CA LEU A 416 -45.73 -61.61 22.25
C LEU A 416 -45.95 -63.10 21.97
N PHE A 417 -45.10 -63.73 21.16
CA PHE A 417 -45.16 -65.17 20.91
C PHE A 417 -44.91 -65.98 22.18
N ARG A 418 -43.89 -65.63 22.97
CA ARG A 418 -43.63 -66.30 24.25
C ARG A 418 -44.81 -66.17 25.21
N GLN A 419 -45.41 -64.99 25.30
CA GLN A 419 -46.58 -64.77 26.14
C GLN A 419 -47.75 -65.67 25.71
N LYS A 420 -48.00 -65.77 24.40
CA LYS A 420 -49.02 -66.65 23.85
C LYS A 420 -48.72 -68.14 24.10
N ASP A 421 -47.47 -68.56 23.94
CA ASP A 421 -47.05 -69.94 24.22
C ASP A 421 -47.17 -70.28 25.70
N GLU A 422 -46.85 -69.35 26.60
CA GLU A 422 -47.07 -69.52 28.04
C GLU A 422 -48.56 -69.64 28.39
N ASP A 423 -49.42 -68.84 27.76
CA ASP A 423 -50.88 -68.92 27.94
C ASP A 423 -51.42 -70.27 27.45
N VAL A 424 -50.97 -70.73 26.27
CA VAL A 424 -51.33 -72.06 25.74
C VAL A 424 -50.81 -73.18 26.65
N HIS A 425 -49.57 -73.08 27.14
CA HIS A 425 -49.01 -74.06 28.05
C HIS A 425 -49.78 -74.12 29.38
N ARG A 426 -50.19 -72.97 29.92
CA ARG A 426 -51.03 -72.89 31.12
C ARG A 426 -52.40 -73.53 30.88
N GLN A 427 -53.03 -73.28 29.73
CA GLN A 427 -54.29 -73.92 29.35
C GLN A 427 -54.13 -75.45 29.24
N ARG A 428 -53.03 -75.94 28.66
CA ARG A 428 -52.70 -77.38 28.61
C ARG A 428 -52.59 -77.98 30.00
N ILE A 429 -51.82 -77.37 30.91
CA ILE A 429 -51.67 -77.87 32.29
C ILE A 429 -53.03 -77.94 33.00
N ASN A 430 -53.85 -76.89 32.88
CA ASN A 430 -55.19 -76.86 33.48
C ASN A 430 -56.09 -77.96 32.90
N PHE A 431 -56.05 -78.18 31.60
CA PHE A 431 -56.79 -79.26 30.93
C PHE A 431 -56.38 -80.65 31.44
N PHE A 432 -55.07 -80.95 31.49
CA PHE A 432 -54.58 -82.23 32.02
C PHE A 432 -54.94 -82.42 33.49
N THR A 433 -54.84 -81.37 34.30
CA THR A 433 -55.19 -81.43 35.74
C THR A 433 -56.67 -81.74 35.91
N ASN A 434 -57.56 -81.10 35.14
CA ASN A 434 -58.99 -81.37 35.18
C ASN A 434 -59.32 -82.79 34.70
N ILE A 435 -58.72 -83.27 33.59
CA ILE A 435 -58.95 -84.64 33.12
C ILE A 435 -58.47 -85.67 34.14
N ALA A 436 -57.28 -85.47 34.73
CA ALA A 436 -56.77 -86.40 35.74
C ALA A 436 -57.78 -86.54 36.89
N HIS A 437 -58.36 -85.44 37.35
CA HIS A 437 -59.37 -85.45 38.40
C HIS A 437 -60.69 -86.11 37.95
N GLU A 438 -61.11 -85.87 36.71
CA GLU A 438 -62.30 -86.49 36.12
C GLU A 438 -62.15 -87.97 35.81
N ILE A 439 -60.93 -88.48 35.57
CA ILE A 439 -60.62 -89.91 35.41
C ILE A 439 -60.54 -90.61 36.78
N GLN A 440 -59.92 -89.95 37.76
CA GLN A 440 -59.71 -90.53 39.09
C GLN A 440 -61.04 -90.82 39.79
N THR A 441 -62.05 -89.96 39.59
CA THR A 441 -63.38 -90.10 40.21
C THR A 441 -64.11 -91.39 39.81
N PRO A 442 -64.36 -91.71 38.52
CA PRO A 442 -64.95 -92.97 38.09
C PRO A 442 -64.05 -94.17 38.38
N LEU A 443 -62.72 -94.04 38.29
CA LEU A 443 -61.79 -95.13 38.65
C LEU A 443 -61.92 -95.52 40.13
N THR A 444 -61.98 -94.53 41.03
CA THR A 444 -62.19 -94.74 42.47
C THR A 444 -63.55 -95.36 42.74
N LEU A 445 -64.60 -94.94 42.01
CA LEU A 445 -65.94 -95.53 42.11
C LEU A 445 -66.00 -96.98 41.60
N ILE A 446 -65.28 -97.32 40.52
CA ILE A 446 -65.12 -98.70 40.03
C ILE A 446 -64.37 -99.55 41.05
N LEU A 447 -63.25 -99.07 41.57
CA LEU A 447 -62.44 -99.79 42.56
C LEU A 447 -63.24 -100.02 43.85
N GLY A 448 -63.92 -99.00 44.36
CA GLY A 448 -64.77 -99.11 45.55
C GLY A 448 -65.97 -100.04 45.35
N SER A 449 -66.57 -100.07 44.15
CA SER A 449 -67.64 -101.03 43.85
C SER A 449 -67.11 -102.46 43.69
N VAL A 450 -65.92 -102.67 43.12
CA VAL A 450 -65.26 -104.00 43.05
C VAL A 450 -64.85 -104.51 44.43
N GLU A 451 -64.27 -103.67 45.29
CA GLU A 451 -63.94 -104.05 46.69
C GLU A 451 -65.20 -104.43 47.48
N HIS A 452 -66.26 -103.64 47.35
CA HIS A 452 -67.55 -103.92 47.98
C HIS A 452 -68.16 -105.25 47.47
N PHE A 453 -67.97 -105.59 46.19
CA PHE A 453 -68.35 -106.90 45.63
C PHE A 453 -67.49 -108.05 46.16
N MET A 454 -66.17 -107.84 46.29
CA MET A 454 -65.25 -108.85 46.82
C MET A 454 -65.47 -109.15 48.31
N GLN A 455 -65.86 -108.15 49.11
CA GLN A 455 -66.13 -108.34 50.55
C GLN A 455 -67.47 -109.04 50.85
N LYS A 456 -68.44 -109.01 49.92
CA LYS A 456 -69.80 -109.58 50.13
C LYS A 456 -70.03 -110.96 49.46
N ARG A 457 -68.97 -111.74 49.22
CA ARG A 457 -69.00 -113.00 48.48
C ARG A 457 -69.87 -114.13 49.07
N ASN A 458 -70.40 -113.99 50.30
CA ASN A 458 -71.21 -115.03 50.96
C ASN A 458 -72.64 -114.59 51.39
N MET A 459 -73.16 -113.42 50.99
CA MET A 459 -74.54 -113.01 51.31
C MET A 459 -75.16 -112.06 50.25
N LEU A 460 -75.47 -112.55 49.05
CA LEU A 460 -76.26 -111.83 48.04
C LEU A 460 -76.97 -112.88 47.15
N ASP A 461 -78.19 -113.28 47.53
CA ASP A 461 -78.95 -114.38 46.89
C ASP A 461 -80.10 -113.89 46.00
N THR A 462 -79.96 -112.69 45.41
CA THR A 462 -80.99 -112.07 44.56
C THR A 462 -80.45 -111.63 43.18
N PRO A 463 -81.07 -112.04 42.05
CA PRO A 463 -80.62 -111.70 40.69
C PRO A 463 -80.54 -110.19 40.38
N ILE A 464 -81.23 -109.36 41.17
CA ILE A 464 -81.36 -107.90 40.97
C ILE A 464 -80.05 -107.16 41.32
N ASP A 465 -79.30 -107.63 42.33
CA ASP A 465 -78.08 -106.96 42.80
C ASP A 465 -76.88 -107.14 41.85
N LYS A 466 -76.83 -108.27 41.12
CA LYS A 466 -75.82 -108.50 40.08
C LYS A 466 -75.97 -107.54 38.90
N ASN A 467 -77.21 -107.27 38.49
CA ASN A 467 -77.50 -106.40 37.35
C ASN A 467 -77.26 -104.92 37.67
N TYR A 468 -77.56 -104.48 38.90
CA TYR A 468 -77.23 -103.12 39.35
C TYR A 468 -75.71 -102.90 39.47
N PHE A 469 -74.97 -103.90 39.95
CA PHE A 469 -73.50 -103.84 39.97
C PHE A 469 -72.91 -103.75 38.56
N LEU A 470 -73.36 -104.63 37.65
CA LEU A 470 -72.91 -104.63 36.26
C LEU A 470 -73.24 -103.30 35.56
N SER A 471 -74.39 -102.68 35.86
CA SER A 471 -74.74 -101.37 35.28
C SER A 471 -73.90 -100.23 35.85
N LEU A 472 -73.56 -100.25 37.14
CA LEU A 472 -72.71 -99.21 37.75
C LEU A 472 -71.28 -99.29 37.21
N VAL A 473 -70.71 -100.50 37.13
CA VAL A 473 -69.39 -100.74 36.53
C VAL A 473 -69.42 -100.38 35.04
N HIS A 474 -70.46 -100.75 34.30
CA HIS A 474 -70.58 -100.37 32.89
C HIS A 474 -70.69 -98.85 32.73
N GLN A 475 -71.47 -98.15 33.56
CA GLN A 475 -71.65 -96.70 33.45
C GLN A 475 -70.35 -95.95 33.71
N HIS A 476 -69.61 -96.33 34.75
CA HIS A 476 -68.32 -95.72 35.04
C HIS A 476 -67.24 -96.11 34.03
N THR A 477 -67.28 -97.35 33.52
CA THR A 477 -66.37 -97.78 32.44
C THR A 477 -66.66 -97.00 31.16
N ALA A 478 -67.92 -96.83 30.77
CA ALA A 478 -68.31 -96.04 29.61
C ALA A 478 -67.89 -94.56 29.75
N ARG A 479 -68.03 -93.98 30.95
CA ARG A 479 -67.56 -92.61 31.24
C ARG A 479 -66.04 -92.51 31.17
N LEU A 480 -65.31 -93.50 31.67
CA LEU A 480 -63.85 -93.60 31.55
C LEU A 480 -63.43 -93.71 30.07
N THR A 481 -64.12 -94.55 29.28
CA THR A 481 -63.86 -94.70 27.84
C THR A 481 -64.11 -93.38 27.10
N TYR A 482 -65.17 -92.64 27.43
CA TYR A 482 -65.42 -91.32 26.86
C TYR A 482 -64.30 -90.30 27.19
N LEU A 483 -63.82 -90.29 28.43
CA LEU A 483 -62.70 -89.42 28.83
C LEU A 483 -61.39 -89.79 28.11
N VAL A 484 -61.11 -91.09 27.95
CA VAL A 484 -59.96 -91.57 27.18
C VAL A 484 -60.10 -91.20 25.70
N GLN A 485 -61.31 -91.29 25.14
CA GLN A 485 -61.61 -90.86 23.76
C GLN A 485 -61.35 -89.36 23.58
N GLN A 486 -61.82 -88.50 24.50
CA GLN A 486 -61.56 -87.05 24.45
C GLN A 486 -60.06 -86.73 24.53
N LEU A 487 -59.31 -87.48 25.34
CA LEU A 487 -57.85 -87.32 25.43
C LEU A 487 -57.15 -87.72 24.13
N LEU A 488 -57.64 -88.77 23.44
CA LEU A 488 -57.14 -89.16 22.11
C LEU A 488 -57.51 -88.15 21.02
N GLU A 489 -58.71 -87.56 21.05
CA GLU A 489 -59.12 -86.51 20.12
C GLU A 489 -58.31 -85.22 20.31
N PHE A 490 -58.06 -84.81 21.57
CA PHE A 490 -57.18 -83.68 21.87
C PHE A 490 -55.76 -83.91 21.30
N ARG A 491 -55.19 -85.10 21.50
CA ARG A 491 -53.87 -85.44 20.94
C ARG A 491 -53.85 -85.43 19.41
N ARG A 492 -54.96 -85.76 18.74
CA ARG A 492 -55.10 -85.65 17.27
C ARG A 492 -55.23 -84.21 16.79
N ALA A 493 -55.77 -83.31 17.59
CA ALA A 493 -55.84 -81.88 17.24
C ALA A 493 -54.50 -81.15 17.43
N GLU A 494 -53.57 -81.71 18.23
CA GLU A 494 -52.22 -81.18 18.44
C GLU A 494 -51.16 -81.71 17.46
N ALA A 495 -51.41 -82.84 16.80
CA ALA A 495 -50.55 -83.42 15.77
C ALA A 495 -50.92 -82.88 14.39
#